data_AF-A0A679K334-F1
#
_entry.id   AF-A0A679K334-F1
#
_cell.length_a   1.000
_cell.length_b   1.000
_cell.length_c   1.000
_cell.angle_alpha   90.00
_cell.angle_beta   90.00
_cell.angle_gamma   90.00
#
_symmetry.space_group_name_H-M   'P 1'
#
loop_
_entity.id
_entity.type
_entity.pdbx_description
1 polymer ?
#
loop_
_entity_poly.entity_id
_entity_poly.type
_entity_poly.pdbx_seq_one_letter_code
_entity_poly.pdbx_strand_id
1 'polypeptide(L)'
;MSNTPNYEVPAEMRDFAEKSVDQARKAFDSFIGAARRTADTVHGSADTARTSAHDVSARGFEFAEQNVNAAFDLAQKLVRSRDLQEAMQHQAEFVRSQFAAIQAQAKEFGGLAQSAMQQGAEKAKAAMQETAENTRKAMEQGTEAARKAGADAEQAIRNANS
;
A
#
# COMPACT_ATOMS: atom_id res chain seq x y z
N MET A 1 -37.48 17.56 -42.01
CA MET A 1 -37.38 16.98 -40.65
C MET A 1 -36.47 15.77 -40.77
N SER A 2 -35.23 15.90 -40.29
CA SER A 2 -34.22 14.84 -40.36
C SER A 2 -34.59 13.75 -39.36
N ASN A 3 -35.14 12.64 -39.86
CA ASN A 3 -35.44 11.46 -39.06
C ASN A 3 -34.12 10.73 -38.78
N THR A 4 -33.43 11.10 -37.71
CA THR A 4 -32.27 10.34 -37.24
C THR A 4 -32.79 8.96 -36.85
N PRO A 5 -32.38 7.87 -37.52
CA PRO A 5 -32.83 6.55 -37.12
C PRO A 5 -32.38 6.31 -35.68
N ASN A 6 -33.33 6.09 -34.76
CA ASN A 6 -33.04 5.66 -33.40
C ASN A 6 -32.21 4.38 -33.51
N TYR A 7 -30.93 4.48 -33.18
CA TYR A 7 -30.03 3.33 -33.14
C TYR A 7 -30.37 2.53 -31.88
N GLU A 8 -31.20 1.51 -32.02
CA GLU A 8 -31.57 0.58 -30.98
C GLU A 8 -30.82 -0.75 -31.18
N VAL A 9 -30.14 -1.21 -30.13
CA VAL A 9 -29.41 -2.49 -30.20
C VAL A 9 -30.40 -3.67 -30.11
N PRO A 10 -30.35 -4.64 -31.04
CA PRO A 10 -31.21 -5.83 -31.02
C PRO A 10 -31.11 -6.63 -29.71
N ALA A 11 -32.23 -7.17 -29.23
CA ALA A 11 -32.31 -7.81 -27.93
C ALA A 11 -31.42 -9.06 -27.81
N GLU A 12 -31.34 -9.85 -28.87
CA GLU A 12 -30.56 -11.08 -28.93
C GLU A 12 -29.05 -10.80 -28.83
N MET A 13 -28.59 -9.70 -29.44
CA MET A 13 -27.18 -9.28 -29.35
C MET A 13 -26.84 -8.79 -27.94
N ARG A 14 -27.75 -8.05 -27.31
CA ARG A 14 -27.63 -7.61 -25.91
C ARG A 14 -27.59 -8.81 -24.95
N ASP A 15 -28.50 -9.76 -25.09
CA ASP A 15 -28.54 -10.97 -24.25
C ASP A 15 -27.27 -11.82 -24.40
N PHE A 16 -26.77 -11.97 -25.63
CA PHE A 16 -25.53 -12.70 -25.90
C PHE A 16 -24.32 -11.98 -25.27
N ALA A 17 -24.23 -10.68 -25.44
CA ALA A 17 -23.16 -9.88 -24.85
C ALA A 17 -23.24 -9.89 -23.31
N GLU A 18 -24.43 -9.87 -22.72
CA GLU A 18 -24.61 -9.90 -21.26
C GLU A 18 -24.11 -11.22 -20.69
N LYS A 19 -24.51 -12.34 -21.31
CA LYS A 19 -24.00 -13.67 -20.96
C LYS A 19 -22.48 -13.77 -21.13
N SER A 20 -21.91 -13.10 -22.12
CA SER A 20 -20.48 -13.11 -22.39
C SER A 20 -19.71 -12.33 -21.32
N VAL A 21 -20.20 -11.15 -20.93
CA VAL A 21 -19.62 -10.34 -19.84
C VAL A 21 -19.69 -11.09 -18.51
N ASP A 22 -20.83 -11.72 -18.21
CA ASP A 22 -20.99 -12.51 -16.98
C ASP A 22 -20.05 -13.72 -16.93
N GLN A 23 -19.86 -14.41 -18.05
CA GLN A 23 -18.91 -15.52 -18.14
C GLN A 23 -17.46 -15.06 -17.97
N ALA A 24 -17.08 -13.95 -18.60
CA ALA A 24 -15.76 -13.38 -18.46
C ALA A 24 -15.47 -12.93 -17.01
N ARG A 25 -16.45 -12.32 -16.33
CA ARG A 25 -16.33 -11.94 -14.91
C ARG A 25 -16.08 -13.18 -14.04
N LYS A 26 -16.88 -14.23 -14.20
CA LYS A 26 -16.71 -15.48 -13.43
C LYS A 26 -15.33 -16.12 -13.64
N ALA A 27 -14.83 -16.11 -14.87
CA ALA A 27 -13.49 -16.63 -15.18
C ALA A 27 -12.40 -15.80 -14.49
N PHE A 28 -12.53 -14.47 -14.52
CA PHE A 28 -11.61 -13.56 -13.85
C PHE A 28 -11.62 -13.75 -12.33
N ASP A 29 -12.80 -13.81 -11.70
CA ASP A 29 -12.95 -14.01 -10.26
C ASP A 29 -12.28 -15.33 -9.81
N SER A 30 -12.48 -16.39 -10.60
CA SER A 30 -11.85 -17.69 -10.34
C SER A 30 -10.33 -17.62 -10.47
N PHE A 31 -9.80 -16.91 -11.47
CA PHE A 31 -8.37 -16.74 -11.68
C PHE A 31 -7.72 -15.94 -10.54
N ILE A 32 -8.30 -14.80 -10.17
CA ILE A 32 -7.78 -13.98 -9.06
C ILE A 32 -7.87 -14.71 -7.72
N GLY A 33 -8.94 -15.45 -7.48
CA GLY A 33 -9.06 -16.30 -6.29
C GLY A 33 -7.93 -17.34 -6.20
N ALA A 34 -7.55 -17.96 -7.32
CA ALA A 34 -6.42 -18.89 -7.37
C ALA A 34 -5.06 -18.19 -7.20
N ALA A 35 -4.88 -17.01 -7.81
CA ALA A 35 -3.68 -16.20 -7.69
C ALA A 35 -3.42 -15.75 -6.24
N ARG A 36 -4.45 -15.27 -5.53
CA ARG A 36 -4.37 -14.88 -4.11
C ARG A 36 -3.94 -16.06 -3.24
N ARG A 37 -4.61 -17.21 -3.37
CA ARG A 37 -4.23 -18.42 -2.62
C ARG A 37 -2.78 -18.79 -2.85
N THR A 38 -2.30 -18.73 -4.09
CA THR A 38 -0.91 -19.03 -4.43
C THR A 38 0.04 -18.03 -3.76
N ALA A 39 -0.26 -16.73 -3.84
CA ALA A 39 0.53 -15.68 -3.19
C ALA A 39 0.58 -15.88 -1.66
N ASP A 40 -0.53 -16.22 -1.02
CA ASP A 40 -0.59 -16.49 0.42
C ASP A 40 0.24 -17.72 0.80
N THR A 41 0.20 -18.78 -0.02
CA THR A 41 0.94 -20.03 0.24
C THR A 41 2.46 -19.83 0.09
N VAL A 42 2.89 -19.03 -0.89
CA VAL A 42 4.30 -18.68 -1.13
C VAL A 42 4.86 -17.79 -0.02
N HIS A 43 4.05 -16.87 0.52
CA HIS A 43 4.47 -15.98 1.62
C HIS A 43 4.40 -16.63 3.00
N GLY A 44 3.48 -17.57 3.24
CA GLY A 44 3.37 -18.30 4.51
C GLY A 44 4.57 -19.22 4.83
N SER A 45 5.47 -19.44 3.86
CA SER A 45 6.66 -20.30 4.01
C SER A 45 7.96 -19.52 4.27
N ALA A 46 7.93 -18.18 4.24
CA ALA A 46 9.12 -17.33 4.39
C ALA A 46 8.93 -16.33 5.53
N ASP A 47 9.16 -16.82 6.75
CA ASP A 47 9.38 -16.09 8.02
C ASP A 47 9.29 -14.56 7.96
N THR A 48 8.16 -14.03 8.46
CA THR A 48 8.00 -12.92 9.43
C THR A 48 8.79 -11.60 9.26
N ALA A 49 9.54 -11.37 8.18
CA ALA A 49 10.41 -10.20 8.01
C ALA A 49 10.01 -9.28 6.83
N ARG A 50 8.93 -9.58 6.10
CA ARG A 50 8.63 -8.96 4.79
C ARG A 50 7.35 -8.12 4.73
N THR A 51 6.98 -7.47 5.83
CA THR A 51 5.73 -6.70 5.95
C THR A 51 5.56 -5.65 4.85
N SER A 52 6.63 -4.98 4.43
CA SER A 52 6.54 -3.93 3.40
C SER A 52 6.32 -4.45 1.98
N ALA A 53 6.95 -5.57 1.59
CA ALA A 53 6.80 -6.12 0.24
C ALA A 53 5.46 -6.86 0.07
N HIS A 54 5.03 -7.55 1.13
CA HIS A 54 3.71 -8.18 1.20
C HIS A 54 2.59 -7.15 1.02
N ASP A 55 2.63 -6.05 1.79
CA ASP A 55 1.63 -4.99 1.72
C ASP A 55 1.57 -4.31 0.34
N VAL A 56 2.72 -4.13 -0.33
CA VAL A 56 2.76 -3.58 -1.69
C VAL A 56 2.15 -4.56 -2.70
N SER A 57 2.47 -5.85 -2.60
CA SER A 57 1.91 -6.86 -3.50
C SER A 57 0.40 -7.03 -3.31
N ALA A 58 -0.07 -7.06 -2.06
CA ALA A 58 -1.49 -7.15 -1.71
C ALA A 58 -2.28 -5.95 -2.25
N ARG A 59 -1.77 -4.73 -2.05
CA ARG A 59 -2.36 -3.51 -2.63
C ARG A 59 -2.38 -3.53 -4.15
N GLY A 60 -1.32 -4.03 -4.78
CA GLY A 60 -1.27 -4.18 -6.24
C GLY A 60 -2.40 -5.07 -6.77
N PHE A 61 -2.63 -6.22 -6.12
CA PHE A 61 -3.76 -7.09 -6.46
C PHE A 61 -5.11 -6.40 -6.22
N GLU A 62 -5.26 -5.69 -5.12
CA GLU A 62 -6.50 -4.99 -4.77
C GLU A 62 -6.84 -3.89 -5.79
N PHE A 63 -5.85 -3.11 -6.24
CA PHE A 63 -6.05 -2.11 -7.30
C PHE A 63 -6.36 -2.73 -8.66
N ALA A 64 -5.71 -3.85 -9.01
CA ALA A 64 -6.02 -4.56 -10.24
C ALA A 64 -7.47 -5.09 -10.23
N GLU A 65 -7.89 -5.68 -9.11
CA GLU A 65 -9.24 -6.21 -8.91
C GLU A 65 -10.29 -5.09 -8.97
N GLN A 66 -10.06 -3.96 -8.31
CA GLN A 66 -10.95 -2.79 -8.38
C GLN A 66 -11.10 -2.25 -9.82
N ASN A 67 -10.00 -2.12 -10.56
CA ASN A 67 -10.03 -1.61 -11.93
C ASN A 67 -10.75 -2.57 -12.89
N VAL A 68 -10.49 -3.88 -12.76
CA VAL A 68 -11.15 -4.88 -13.61
C VAL A 68 -12.64 -4.98 -13.29
N ASN A 69 -13.02 -4.92 -12.01
CA ASN A 69 -14.42 -4.90 -11.61
C ASN A 69 -15.15 -3.66 -12.15
N ALA A 70 -14.54 -2.47 -12.04
CA ALA A 70 -15.11 -1.26 -12.61
C ALA A 70 -15.29 -1.34 -14.14
N ALA A 71 -14.34 -1.98 -14.84
CA ALA A 71 -14.43 -2.21 -16.27
C ALA A 71 -15.58 -3.18 -16.63
N PHE A 72 -15.75 -4.27 -15.87
CA PHE A 72 -16.88 -5.17 -16.07
C PHE A 72 -18.22 -4.51 -15.76
N ASP A 73 -18.30 -3.65 -14.73
CA ASP A 73 -19.53 -2.90 -14.41
C ASP A 73 -19.92 -1.96 -15.55
N LEU A 74 -18.94 -1.24 -16.11
CA LEU A 74 -19.16 -0.43 -17.30
C LEU A 74 -19.58 -1.28 -18.50
N ALA A 75 -18.88 -2.38 -18.78
CA ALA A 75 -19.22 -3.28 -19.88
C ALA A 75 -20.66 -3.82 -19.74
N GLN A 76 -21.09 -4.18 -18.53
CA GLN A 76 -22.43 -4.67 -18.26
C GLN A 76 -23.49 -3.57 -18.45
N LYS A 77 -23.21 -2.33 -18.00
CA LYS A 77 -24.06 -1.16 -18.24
C LYS A 77 -24.18 -0.84 -19.73
N LEU A 78 -23.07 -0.85 -20.47
CA LEU A 78 -23.03 -0.59 -21.91
C LEU A 78 -23.80 -1.65 -22.70
N VAL A 79 -23.63 -2.93 -22.37
CA VAL A 79 -24.35 -4.00 -23.04
C VAL A 79 -25.85 -3.92 -22.79
N ARG A 80 -26.27 -3.53 -21.58
CA ARG A 80 -27.68 -3.36 -21.24
C ARG A 80 -28.31 -2.09 -21.81
N SER A 81 -27.49 -1.15 -22.29
CA SER A 81 -27.97 0.10 -22.87
C SER A 81 -28.81 -0.15 -24.12
N ARG A 82 -29.92 0.57 -24.23
CA ARG A 82 -30.85 0.47 -25.35
C ARG A 82 -30.41 1.34 -26.53
N ASP A 83 -29.78 2.47 -26.22
CA ASP A 83 -29.34 3.47 -27.18
C ASP A 83 -28.00 4.13 -26.78
N LEU A 84 -27.46 4.94 -27.69
CA LEU A 84 -26.18 5.64 -27.50
C LEU A 84 -26.24 6.70 -26.38
N GLN A 85 -27.41 7.25 -26.09
CA GLN A 85 -27.56 8.27 -25.06
C GLN A 85 -27.42 7.64 -23.66
N GLU A 86 -28.03 6.48 -23.45
CA GLU A 86 -27.88 5.68 -22.22
C GLU A 86 -26.42 5.21 -22.04
N ALA A 87 -25.78 4.75 -23.13
CA ALA A 87 -24.37 4.37 -23.11
C ALA A 87 -23.43 5.55 -22.72
N MET A 88 -23.69 6.75 -23.25
CA MET A 88 -22.94 7.96 -22.90
C MET A 88 -23.13 8.36 -21.43
N GLN A 89 -24.33 8.19 -20.88
CA GLN A 89 -24.58 8.42 -19.46
C GLN A 89 -23.76 7.46 -18.59
N HIS A 90 -23.71 6.19 -18.94
CA HIS A 90 -22.89 5.22 -18.22
C HIS A 90 -21.39 5.49 -18.31
N GLN A 91 -20.92 5.93 -19.48
CA GLN A 91 -19.53 6.36 -19.64
C GLN A 91 -19.20 7.57 -18.74
N ALA A 92 -20.10 8.55 -18.65
CA ALA A 92 -19.92 9.71 -17.79
C ALA A 92 -19.92 9.34 -16.29
N GLU A 93 -20.80 8.42 -15.89
CA GLU A 93 -20.85 7.88 -14.53
C GLU A 93 -19.56 7.13 -14.18
N PHE A 94 -19.05 6.31 -15.09
CA PHE A 94 -17.78 5.59 -14.92
C PHE A 94 -16.60 6.54 -14.77
N VAL A 95 -16.50 7.58 -15.60
CA VAL A 95 -15.41 8.56 -15.48
C VAL A 95 -15.47 9.26 -14.11
N ARG A 96 -16.67 9.61 -13.64
CA ARG A 96 -16.85 10.21 -12.31
C ARG A 96 -16.44 9.25 -11.19
N SER A 97 -16.83 7.97 -11.25
CA SER A 97 -16.46 6.98 -10.24
C SER A 97 -14.96 6.71 -10.24
N GLN A 98 -14.34 6.61 -11.42
CA GLN A 98 -12.88 6.45 -11.54
C GLN A 98 -12.13 7.65 -10.98
N PHE A 99 -12.62 8.88 -11.20
CA PHE A 99 -12.01 10.07 -10.63
C PHE A 99 -12.08 10.08 -9.10
N ALA A 100 -13.21 9.67 -8.53
CA ALA A 100 -13.37 9.51 -7.08
C ALA A 100 -12.45 8.43 -6.51
N ALA A 101 -12.31 7.29 -7.20
CA ALA A 101 -11.41 6.21 -6.82
C ALA A 101 -9.94 6.66 -6.83
N ILE A 102 -9.49 7.35 -7.89
CA ILE A 102 -8.15 7.92 -7.98
C ILE A 102 -7.90 8.91 -6.83
N GLN A 103 -8.88 9.76 -6.51
CA GLN A 103 -8.75 10.72 -5.42
C GLN A 103 -8.63 10.01 -4.05
N ALA A 104 -9.37 8.93 -3.83
CA ALA A 104 -9.27 8.11 -2.62
C ALA A 104 -7.90 7.42 -2.55
N GLN A 105 -7.45 6.82 -3.65
CA GLN A 105 -6.16 6.15 -3.75
C GLN A 105 -4.98 7.12 -3.52
N ALA A 106 -5.05 8.34 -4.07
CA ALA A 106 -4.05 9.38 -3.84
C ALA A 106 -3.97 9.81 -2.36
N LYS A 107 -5.11 9.88 -1.67
CA LYS A 107 -5.14 10.14 -0.21
C LYS A 107 -4.50 9.00 0.58
N GLU A 108 -4.76 7.75 0.19
CA GLU A 108 -4.14 6.59 0.83
C GLU A 108 -2.62 6.58 0.65
N PHE A 109 -2.13 6.84 -0.56
CA PHE A 109 -0.69 7.00 -0.82
C PHE A 109 -0.07 8.14 -0.02
N GLY A 110 -0.76 9.28 0.12
CA GLY A 110 -0.32 10.37 0.98
C GLY A 110 -0.21 9.97 2.45
N GLY A 111 -1.19 9.23 2.97
CA GLY A 111 -1.17 8.68 4.32
C GLY A 111 -0.03 7.70 4.55
N LEU A 112 0.27 6.84 3.57
CA LEU A 112 1.40 5.91 3.64
C LEU A 112 2.75 6.61 3.64
N ALA A 113 2.93 7.61 2.77
CA ALA A 113 4.16 8.40 2.71
C ALA A 113 4.40 9.15 4.02
N GLN A 114 3.36 9.76 4.59
CA GLN A 114 3.42 10.43 5.89
C GLN A 114 3.77 9.46 7.02
N SER A 115 3.15 8.28 7.03
CA SER A 115 3.41 7.24 8.04
C SER A 115 4.85 6.72 7.95
N ALA A 116 5.37 6.50 6.73
CA ALA A 116 6.75 6.09 6.52
C ALA A 116 7.74 7.18 6.98
N MET A 117 7.44 8.46 6.72
CA MET A 117 8.26 9.58 7.18
C MET A 117 8.27 9.69 8.72
N GLN A 118 7.11 9.55 9.36
CA GLN A 118 7.02 9.54 10.84
C GLN A 118 7.82 8.38 11.44
N GLN A 119 7.70 7.17 10.90
CA GLN A 119 8.48 6.02 11.35
C GLN A 119 9.99 6.25 11.16
N GLY A 120 10.41 6.87 10.06
CA GLY A 120 11.80 7.26 9.83
C GLY A 120 12.30 8.27 10.86
N ALA A 121 11.49 9.29 11.17
CA ALA A 121 11.82 10.31 12.17
C ALA A 121 11.94 9.71 13.58
N GLU A 122 11.02 8.83 13.98
CA GLU A 122 11.07 8.14 15.27
C GLU A 122 12.31 7.23 15.37
N LYS A 123 12.65 6.48 14.31
CA LYS A 123 13.89 5.68 14.27
C LYS A 123 15.15 6.52 14.39
N ALA A 124 15.21 7.67 13.70
CA ALA A 124 16.34 8.59 13.79
C ALA A 124 16.49 9.17 15.21
N LYS A 125 15.37 9.53 15.83
CA LYS A 125 15.33 10.01 17.21
C LYS A 125 15.80 8.95 18.20
N ALA A 126 15.33 7.70 18.05
CA ALA A 126 15.78 6.58 18.88
C ALA A 126 17.29 6.34 18.75
N ALA A 127 17.84 6.36 17.52
CA ALA A 127 19.28 6.20 17.29
C ALA A 127 20.11 7.34 17.91
N MET A 128 19.60 8.58 17.86
CA MET A 128 20.22 9.73 18.52
C MET A 128 20.22 9.59 20.05
N GLN A 129 19.11 9.13 20.63
CA GLN A 129 19.00 8.90 22.07
C GLN A 129 19.98 7.81 22.53
N GLU A 130 20.04 6.70 21.80
CA GLU A 130 20.99 5.62 22.07
C GLU A 130 22.44 6.11 22.00
N THR A 131 22.77 6.92 20.99
CA THR A 131 24.12 7.51 20.83
C THR A 131 24.46 8.45 22.00
N ALA A 132 23.51 9.28 22.42
CA ALA A 132 23.68 10.18 23.55
C ALA A 132 23.87 9.41 24.87
N GLU A 133 23.09 8.35 25.09
CA GLU A 133 23.25 7.47 26.26
C GLU A 133 24.59 6.76 26.27
N ASN A 134 25.03 6.22 25.13
CA ASN A 134 26.33 5.55 25.02
C ASN A 134 27.49 6.53 25.25
N THR A 135 27.38 7.75 24.72
CA THR A 135 28.37 8.82 24.95
C THR A 135 28.42 9.22 26.42
N ARG A 136 27.25 9.34 27.07
CA ARG A 136 27.16 9.64 28.51
C ARG A 136 27.81 8.55 29.36
N LYS A 137 27.48 7.28 29.10
CA LYS A 137 28.10 6.14 29.79
C LYS A 137 29.62 6.12 29.62
N ALA A 138 30.12 6.40 28.42
CA ALA A 138 31.56 6.49 28.17
C ALA A 138 32.24 7.64 28.94
N MET A 139 31.58 8.80 29.05
CA MET A 139 32.07 9.92 29.87
C MET A 139 32.08 9.59 31.36
N GLU A 140 31.02 8.98 31.88
CA GLU A 140 30.93 8.55 33.28
C GLU A 140 32.04 7.53 33.61
N GLN A 141 32.25 6.54 32.75
CA GLN A 141 33.36 5.58 32.90
C GLN A 141 34.74 6.23 32.82
N GLY A 142 34.95 7.17 31.88
CA GLY A 142 36.22 7.88 31.75
C GLY A 142 36.52 8.78 32.94
N THR A 143 35.51 9.45 33.49
CA THR A 143 35.65 10.28 34.70
C THR A 143 35.91 9.43 35.94
N GLU A 144 35.24 8.29 36.11
CA GLU A 144 35.55 7.35 37.20
C GLU A 144 36.96 6.77 37.10
N ALA A 145 37.40 6.36 35.90
CA ALA A 145 38.75 5.86 35.68
C ALA A 145 39.82 6.91 36.01
N ALA A 146 39.62 8.17 35.57
CA ALA A 146 40.52 9.28 35.88
C ALA A 146 40.56 9.59 37.39
N ARG A 147 39.40 9.55 38.05
CA ARG A 147 39.29 9.80 39.49
C ARG A 147 40.03 8.73 40.30
N LYS A 148 39.90 7.47 39.89
CA LYS A 148 40.61 6.34 40.51
C LYS A 148 42.12 6.46 40.30
N ALA A 149 42.57 6.72 39.08
CA ALA A 149 43.99 6.92 38.78
C ALA A 149 44.61 8.10 39.56
N GLY A 150 43.86 9.21 39.72
CA GLY A 150 44.29 10.34 40.53
C GLY A 150 44.43 9.98 42.01
N ALA A 151 43.45 9.25 42.57
CA ALA A 151 43.50 8.79 43.95
C ALA A 151 44.68 7.83 44.21
N ASP A 152 44.90 6.88 43.30
CA ASP A 152 46.02 5.93 43.37
C ASP A 152 47.38 6.67 43.33
N ALA A 153 47.51 7.68 42.47
CA ALA A 153 48.72 8.50 42.37
C ALA A 153 48.99 9.34 43.63
N GLU A 154 47.97 9.99 44.19
CA GLU A 154 48.11 10.74 45.45
C GLU A 154 48.49 9.84 46.63
N GLN A 155 48.01 8.59 46.62
CA GLN A 155 48.33 7.62 47.66
C GLN A 155 49.77 7.12 47.53
N ALA A 156 50.24 6.87 46.30
CA ALA A 156 51.64 6.52 46.04
C ALA A 156 52.61 7.65 46.44
N ILE A 157 52.29 8.91 46.16
CA ILE A 157 53.10 10.07 46.55
C ILE A 157 53.18 10.19 48.07
N ARG A 158 52.06 10.00 48.79
CA ARG A 158 52.04 10.04 50.26
C ARG A 158 52.91 8.95 50.88
N ASN A 159 52.86 7.72 50.37
CA ASN A 159 53.66 6.61 50.85
C ASN A 159 55.17 6.78 50.58
N ALA A 160 55.54 7.51 49.53
CA ALA A 160 56.94 7.79 49.21
C ALA A 160 57.57 8.87 50.11
N ASN A 161 56.76 9.66 50.81
CA ASN A 161 57.20 10.79 51.65
C ASN A 161 57.09 10.51 53.17
N SER A 162 56.75 9.27 53.54
CA SER A 162 56.67 8.74 54.91
C SER A 162 57.79 7.75 55.16
#